data_AF-A0A3B0G5F4-F1
#
_entry.id   AF-A0A3B0G5F4-F1
#
_cell.length_a   1.000
_cell.length_b   1.000
_cell.length_c   1.000
_cell.angle_alpha   90.00
_cell.angle_beta   90.00
_cell.angle_gamma   90.00
#
_symmetry.space_group_name_H-M   'P 1'
#
loop_
_entity.id
_entity.type
_entity.pdbx_description
1 polymer ?
#
loop_
_entity_poly.entity_id
_entity_poly.type
_entity_poly.pdbx_seq_one_letter_code
_entity_poly.pdbx_strand_id
1 'polypeptide(L)' 'MKASLPAGQGNHVFHTSKRWPLMPTPDLMKLRHTLQWSREFADSDEAQKLLHLVDLELHLRTRGSSGTLNSRPRRPG' A
#
# COMPACT_ATOMS: atom_id res chain seq x y z
N MET A 1 -46.28 0.74 29.52
CA MET A 1 -44.86 0.98 29.18
C MET A 1 -44.32 -0.28 28.51
N LYS A 2 -43.93 -0.20 27.23
CA LYS A 2 -43.13 -1.23 26.57
C LYS A 2 -42.42 -0.54 25.40
N ALA A 3 -41.15 -0.20 25.61
CA ALA A 3 -40.31 0.35 24.57
C ALA A 3 -39.90 -0.80 23.64
N SER A 4 -40.37 -0.76 22.40
CA SER A 4 -39.88 -1.64 21.34
C SER A 4 -38.53 -1.09 20.86
N LEU A 5 -37.46 -1.79 21.21
CA LEU A 5 -36.12 -1.55 20.68
C LEU A 5 -36.15 -1.82 19.17
N PRO A 6 -35.62 -0.91 18.31
CA PRO A 6 -35.49 -1.20 16.90
C PRO A 6 -34.47 -2.32 16.70
N ALA A 7 -34.95 -3.40 16.09
CA ALA A 7 -34.13 -4.46 15.55
C ALA A 7 -33.26 -3.90 14.42
N GLY A 8 -31.97 -4.25 14.44
CA GLY A 8 -31.10 -4.10 13.28
C GLY A 8 -30.24 -2.83 13.30
N GLN A 9 -29.15 -2.87 14.06
CA GLN A 9 -27.90 -2.33 13.52
C GLN A 9 -26.82 -3.38 13.76
N GLY A 10 -26.49 -4.06 12.67
CA GLY A 10 -25.53 -5.14 12.62
C GLY A 10 -24.20 -4.71 13.19
N ASN A 11 -23.57 -5.67 13.83
CA ASN A 11 -22.18 -5.68 14.25
C ASN A 11 -21.30 -5.08 13.14
N HIS A 12 -20.94 -3.79 13.24
CA HIS A 12 -19.91 -3.19 12.40
C HIS A 12 -18.59 -3.78 12.88
N VAL A 13 -18.27 -4.98 12.40
CA VAL A 13 -16.93 -5.54 12.49
C VAL A 13 -16.08 -4.63 11.63
N PHE A 14 -15.43 -3.66 12.27
CA PHE A 14 -14.34 -2.93 11.65
C PHE A 14 -13.28 -3.99 11.34
N HIS A 15 -13.27 -4.45 10.09
CA HIS A 15 -12.16 -5.16 9.50
C HIS A 15 -10.99 -4.17 9.48
N THR A 16 -10.34 -4.01 10.63
CA THR A 16 -8.99 -3.48 10.70
C THR A 16 -8.09 -4.61 10.17
N SER A 17 -8.22 -4.90 8.88
CA SER A 17 -7.09 -5.42 8.13
C SER A 17 -6.03 -4.36 8.33
N LYS A 18 -5.21 -4.53 9.37
CA LYS A 18 -4.14 -3.62 9.74
C LYS A 18 -3.29 -3.56 8.49
N ARG A 19 -3.51 -2.52 7.68
CA ARG A 19 -2.75 -2.26 6.48
C ARG A 19 -1.35 -2.07 7.00
N TRP A 20 -0.49 -3.05 6.76
CA TRP A 20 0.91 -2.94 7.11
C TRP A 20 1.40 -1.57 6.62
N PRO A 21 2.10 -0.81 7.46
CA PRO A 21 2.59 0.49 7.04
C PRO A 21 3.36 0.28 5.74
N LEU A 22 2.90 0.96 4.69
CA LEU A 22 3.55 0.90 3.40
C LEU A 22 4.98 1.39 3.59
N MET A 23 5.96 0.57 3.18
CA MET A 23 7.34 1.01 3.21
C MET A 23 7.46 2.31 2.39
N PRO A 24 8.06 3.39 2.93
CA PRO A 24 8.19 4.65 2.20
C PRO A 24 8.96 4.47 0.89
N THR A 25 8.58 5.21 -0.15
CA THR A 25 9.27 5.17 -1.46
C THR A 25 10.78 5.46 -1.37
N PRO A 26 11.26 6.40 -0.52
CA PRO A 26 12.71 6.60 -0.34
C PRO A 26 13.44 5.36 0.18
N ASP A 27 12.81 4.55 1.01
CA ASP A 27 13.43 3.36 1.56
C ASP A 27 13.44 2.21 0.54
N LEU A 28 12.42 2.11 -0.32
CA LEU A 28 12.45 1.24 -1.50
C LEU A 28 13.58 1.63 -2.47
N MET A 29 13.81 2.93 -2.69
CA MET A 29 14.93 3.41 -3.52
C MET A 29 16.29 3.01 -2.93
N LYS A 30 16.47 3.16 -1.62
CA LYS A 30 17.70 2.72 -0.93
C LYS A 30 17.88 1.21 -1.06
N LEU A 31 16.82 0.43 -0.85
CA LEU A 31 16.87 -1.03 -0.96
C LEU A 31 17.27 -1.46 -2.38
N ARG A 32 16.66 -0.87 -3.41
CA ARG A 32 17.05 -1.10 -4.81
C ARG A 32 18.53 -0.82 -5.03
N HIS A 33 19.02 0.33 -4.56
CA HIS A 33 20.43 0.69 -4.70
C HIS A 33 21.34 -0.32 -3.99
N THR A 34 21.02 -0.72 -2.75
CA THR A 34 21.81 -1.73 -2.03
C THR A 34 21.85 -3.07 -2.77
N LEU A 35 20.72 -3.53 -3.32
CA LEU A 35 20.65 -4.79 -4.06
C LEU A 35 21.40 -4.74 -5.40
N GLN A 36 21.43 -3.59 -6.06
CA GLN A 36 22.13 -3.43 -7.35
C GLN A 36 23.65 -3.28 -7.20
N TRP A 37 24.10 -2.60 -6.15
CA TRP A 37 25.49 -2.17 -6.01
C TRP A 37 26.28 -2.98 -4.99
N SER A 38 25.63 -3.77 -4.13
CA SER A 38 26.35 -4.65 -3.21
C SER A 38 26.84 -5.89 -3.93
N ARG A 39 28.17 -6.07 -3.91
CA ARG A 39 28.84 -7.27 -4.41
C ARG A 39 28.43 -8.53 -3.63
N GLU A 40 27.96 -8.38 -2.39
CA GLU A 40 27.49 -9.48 -1.54
C GLU A 40 26.24 -10.17 -2.10
N PHE A 41 25.49 -9.48 -2.96
CA PHE A 41 24.22 -9.96 -3.50
C PHE A 41 24.26 -10.26 -5.01
N ALA A 42 25.41 -10.07 -5.66
CA ALA A 42 25.55 -10.18 -7.11
C ALA A 42 25.15 -11.56 -7.65
N ASP A 43 25.48 -12.62 -6.91
CA ASP A 43 25.23 -14.02 -7.29
C ASP A 43 24.02 -14.63 -6.56
N SER A 44 23.26 -13.85 -5.79
CA SER A 44 22.09 -14.35 -5.07
C SER A 44 20.81 -14.25 -5.91
N ASP A 45 20.22 -15.40 -6.24
CA ASP A 45 18.92 -15.49 -6.89
C ASP A 45 17.81 -14.81 -6.07
N GLU A 46 17.88 -14.90 -4.74
CA GLU A 46 16.95 -14.25 -3.83
C GLU A 46 17.05 -12.73 -3.93
N ALA A 47 18.26 -12.20 -4.03
CA ALA A 47 18.48 -10.76 -4.21
C ALA A 47 17.95 -10.26 -5.55
N GLN A 48 18.12 -11.03 -6.62
CA GLN A 48 17.56 -10.70 -7.94
C GLN A 48 16.02 -10.72 -7.94
N LYS A 49 15.41 -11.73 -7.30
CA LYS A 49 13.94 -11.79 -7.10
C LYS A 49 13.44 -10.60 -6.27
N LEU A 50 14.13 -10.26 -5.19
CA LEU A 50 13.78 -9.11 -4.35
C LEU A 50 13.90 -7.79 -5.12
N LEU A 51 14.97 -7.63 -5.91
CA LEU A 51 15.16 -6.47 -6.77
C LEU A 51 13.99 -6.31 -7.76
N HIS A 52 13.57 -7.42 -8.39
CA HIS A 52 12.42 -7.42 -9.28
C HIS A 52 11.12 -6.97 -8.59
N LEU A 53 10.86 -7.46 -7.37
CA LEU A 53 9.69 -7.07 -6.59
C LEU A 53 9.74 -5.59 -6.20
N VAL A 54 10.92 -5.07 -5.85
CA VAL A 54 11.10 -3.64 -5.54
C VAL A 54 10.84 -2.79 -6.77
N ASP A 55 11.37 -3.16 -7.94
CA ASP A 55 11.13 -2.43 -9.19
C ASP A 55 9.64 -2.44 -9.59
N LEU A 56 8.95 -3.57 -9.40
CA LEU A 56 7.51 -3.68 -9.64
C LEU A 56 6.71 -2.73 -8.73
N GLU A 57 6.99 -2.74 -7.43
CA GLU A 57 6.30 -1.88 -6.45
C GLU A 57 6.53 -0.40 -6.76
N LEU A 58 7.76 -0.02 -7.11
CA LEU A 58 8.09 1.34 -7.51
C LEU A 58 7.34 1.76 -8.78
N HIS A 59 7.27 0.89 -9.77
CA HIS A 59 6.49 1.12 -11.00
C HIS A 59 5.01 1.32 -10.69
N LEU A 60 4.43 0.45 -9.85
CA LEU A 60 3.03 0.54 -9.43
C LEU A 60 2.73 1.86 -8.71
N ARG A 61 3.66 2.34 -7.88
CA ARG A 61 3.54 3.63 -7.20
C ARG A 61 3.60 4.81 -8.17
N THR A 62 4.52 4.78 -9.13
CA THR A 62 4.59 5.82 -10.17
C THR A 62 3.32 5.86 -11.00
N ARG A 63 2.76 4.69 -11.34
CA ARG A 63 1.53 4.58 -12.14
C ARG A 63 0.27 4.96 -11.34
N GLY A 64 0.21 4.56 -10.07
CA GLY A 64 -0.88 4.90 -9.15
C GLY A 64 -0.88 6.38 -8.72
N SER A 65 0.30 7.02 -8.68
CA SER A 65 0.41 8.47 -8.42
C SER A 65 -0.11 9.35 -9.56
N SER A 66 -0.34 8.77 -10.75
CA SER A 66 -0.99 9.46 -11.88
C SER A 66 -2.52 9.39 -11.82
N GLY A 67 -3.09 8.59 -10.88
CA GLY A 67 -4.53 8.34 -10.76
C GLY A 67 -5.29 9.26 -9.81
N THR A 68 -4.67 10.24 -9.16
CA THR A 68 -5.39 11.22 -8.31
C THR A 68 -5.75 12.48 -9.09
N LEU A 69 -6.40 12.30 -10.25
CA LEU A 69 -7.18 13.36 -10.88
C LEU A 69 -8.59 13.31 -10.28
N ASN A 70 -8.94 14.34 -9.52
CA ASN A 70 -10.30 14.71 -9.11
C ASN A 70 -11.11 13.73 -8.25
N SER A 71 -10.94 13.84 -6.94
CA SER A 71 -12.05 13.65 -6.00
C SER A 71 -12.19 14.88 -5.11
N ARG A 72 -12.40 16.04 -5.75
CA ARG A 72 -12.99 17.20 -5.08
C ARG A 72 -14.50 16.92 -4.97
N PRO A 73 -15.08 16.75 -3.77
CA PRO A 73 -16.52 16.61 -3.68
C PRO A 73 -17.15 17.92 -4.13
N ARG A 74 -17.86 17.92 -5.27
CA ARG A 74 -18.77 19.01 -5.60
C ARG A 74 -19.89 18.97 -4.58
N ARG A 75 -19.86 19.93 -3.66
CA ARG A 75 -20.98 20.24 -2.77
C ARG A 75 -22.13 20.75 -3.66
N PRO A 76 -23.32 20.12 -3.69
CA PRO A 76 -24.49 20.79 -4.24
C PRO A 76 -24.89 21.93 -3.29
N GLY A 77 -25.28 23.06 -3.87
CA GLY A 77 -25.88 24.19 -3.17
C GLY A 77 -27.34 23.96 -2.81
#